data_AF-A0A845YB35-F1
#
_entry.id   AF-A0A845YB35-F1
#
_cell.length_a   1.000
_cell.length_b   1.000
_cell.length_c   1.000
_cell.angle_alpha   90.00
_cell.angle_beta   90.00
_cell.angle_gamma   90.00
#
_symmetry.space_group_name_H-M   'P 1'
#
loop_
_entity.id
_entity.type
_entity.pdbx_description
1 polymer ?
#
loop_
_entity_poly.entity_id
_entity_poly.type
_entity_poly.pdbx_seq_one_letter_code
_entity_poly.pdbx_strand_id
1 'polypeptide(L)' 'MGFCSSFNLVIKIFQSSWFWFFCFTLIFFLSLDFWSWGQQVSLTWFYLPTWLFYLLGLQLVLIVALLVFSLTFWETLSK' A
#
# COMPACT_ATOMS: atom_id res chain seq x y z
N MET A 1 1.90 31.85 0.64
CA MET A 1 1.25 31.24 -0.53
C MET A 1 2.09 30.08 -1.10
N GLY A 2 2.42 29.05 -0.31
CA GLY A 2 3.18 27.88 -0.79
C GLY A 2 2.42 26.55 -0.70
N PHE A 3 1.48 26.45 0.24
CA PHE A 3 0.76 25.20 0.55
C PHE A 3 -0.22 24.75 -0.54
N CYS A 4 -0.83 25.70 -1.26
CA CYS A 4 -1.83 25.41 -2.31
C CYS A 4 -1.21 24.77 -3.57
N SER A 5 0.06 25.09 -3.87
CA SER A 5 0.79 24.49 -5.00
C SER A 5 1.15 23.04 -4.72
N SER A 6 1.68 22.75 -3.52
CA SER A 6 2.03 21.37 -3.13
C SER A 6 0.81 20.46 -3.11
N PHE A 7 -0.35 20.93 -2.65
CA PHE A 7 -1.57 20.11 -2.61
C PHE A 7 -2.09 19.76 -4.02
N ASN A 8 -2.02 20.71 -4.97
CA ASN A 8 -2.41 20.47 -6.37
C ASN A 8 -1.47 19.48 -7.08
N LEU A 9 -0.17 19.54 -6.78
CA LEU A 9 0.79 18.56 -7.30
C LEU A 9 0.50 17.16 -6.76
N VAL A 10 0.22 17.05 -5.46
CA VAL A 10 -0.12 15.78 -4.81
C VAL A 10 -1.36 15.15 -5.47
N ILE A 11 -2.41 15.93 -5.71
CA ILE A 11 -3.62 15.43 -6.41
C ILE A 11 -3.29 14.94 -7.84
N LYS A 12 -2.46 15.66 -8.59
CA LYS A 12 -2.04 15.24 -9.94
C LYS A 12 -1.22 13.95 -9.93
N ILE A 13 -0.38 13.77 -8.91
CA ILE A 13 0.42 12.54 -8.74
C ILE A 13 -0.50 11.36 -8.43
N PHE A 14 -1.49 11.54 -7.55
CA PHE A 14 -2.49 10.51 -7.24
C PHE A 14 -3.44 10.20 -8.40
N GLN A 15 -3.62 11.08 -9.38
CA GLN A 15 -4.36 10.76 -10.61
C GLN A 15 -3.54 9.97 -11.64
N SER A 16 -2.22 9.87 -11.47
CA SER A 16 -1.39 9.13 -12.42
C SER A 16 -1.49 7.62 -12.18
N SER A 17 -1.99 6.87 -13.16
CA SER A 17 -2.07 5.40 -13.08
C SER A 17 -0.70 4.75 -12.89
N TRP A 18 0.38 5.38 -13.37
CA TRP A 18 1.76 4.91 -13.20
C TRP A 18 2.22 4.96 -11.74
N PHE A 19 1.77 5.96 -10.99
CA PHE A 19 2.10 6.07 -9.55
C PHE A 19 1.52 4.90 -8.77
N TRP A 20 0.26 4.56 -9.04
CA TRP A 20 -0.40 3.41 -8.42
C TRP A 20 0.22 2.08 -8.83
N PHE A 21 0.57 1.92 -10.11
CA PHE A 21 1.28 0.73 -10.58
C PHE A 21 2.62 0.54 -9.85
N PHE A 22 3.38 1.62 -9.66
CA PHE A 22 4.62 1.60 -8.90
C PHE A 22 4.37 1.24 -7.42
N CYS A 23 3.38 1.88 -6.78
CA CYS A 23 3.01 1.57 -5.39
C CYS A 23 2.62 0.09 -5.21
N PHE A 24 1.77 -0.47 -6.07
CA PHE A 24 1.37 -1.88 -5.97
C PHE A 24 2.55 -2.83 -6.21
N THR A 25 3.43 -2.49 -7.16
CA THR A 25 4.65 -3.27 -7.43
C THR A 25 5.59 -3.26 -6.23
N LEU A 26 5.75 -2.12 -5.56
CA LEU A 26 6.57 -2.00 -4.34
C LEU A 26 6.00 -2.86 -3.19
N ILE A 27 4.68 -2.81 -2.97
CA ILE A 27 4.00 -3.62 -1.96
C ILE A 27 4.16 -5.11 -2.27
N PHE A 28 4.07 -5.50 -3.54
CA PHE A 28 4.27 -6.87 -4.00
C PHE A 28 5.72 -7.35 -3.78
N PHE A 29 6.72 -6.53 -4.10
CA PHE A 29 8.12 -6.89 -3.80
C PHE A 29 8.38 -7.00 -2.30
N LEU A 30 7.80 -6.12 -1.48
CA LEU A 30 7.89 -6.25 -0.02
C LEU A 30 7.28 -7.56 0.47
N SER A 31 6.16 -8.01 -0.10
CA SER A 31 5.54 -9.28 0.30
C SER A 31 6.41 -10.48 -0.07
N LEU A 32 7.09 -10.43 -1.22
CA LEU A 32 8.07 -11.45 -1.63
C LEU A 32 9.32 -11.43 -0.74
N ASP A 33 9.80 -10.25 -0.35
CA ASP A 33 10.95 -10.13 0.55
C ASP A 33 10.65 -10.75 1.92
N PHE A 34 9.47 -10.46 2.48
CA PHE A 34 8.98 -11.09 3.71
C PHE A 34 8.81 -12.61 3.60
N TRP A 35 8.45 -13.12 2.42
CA TRP A 35 8.37 -14.56 2.18
C TRP A 35 9.76 -15.20 2.09
N SER A 36 10.77 -14.47 1.61
CA SER A 36 12.15 -14.96 1.50
C SER A 36 12.92 -14.92 2.83
N TRP A 37 12.48 -14.09 3.78
CA TRP A 37 13.08 -14.04 5.11
C TRP A 37 12.83 -15.37 5.81
N GLY A 38 13.89 -16.16 5.95
CA GLY A 38 13.95 -17.38 6.76
C GLY A 38 13.73 -17.07 8.25
N GLN A 39 12.53 -16.59 8.58
CA GLN A 39 12.09 -16.26 9.93
C GLN A 39 12.10 -17.58 10.71
N GLN A 40 13.04 -17.68 11.66
CA GLN A 40 12.92 -18.65 12.73
C GLN A 40 11.54 -18.47 13.35
N VAL A 41 10.81 -19.57 13.52
CA VAL A 41 9.42 -19.57 14.01
C VAL A 41 9.43 -19.13 15.49
N SER A 42 9.63 -17.84 15.74
CA SER A 42 9.51 -17.26 17.06
C SER A 42 8.03 -17.03 17.31
N LEU A 43 7.46 -17.90 18.13
CA LEU A 43 6.11 -17.76 18.63
C LEU A 43 6.09 -16.52 19.52
N THR A 44 5.61 -15.42 18.99
CA THR A 44 5.35 -14.19 19.77
C THR A 44 3.83 -14.05 19.93
N TRP A 45 3.39 -13.12 20.78
CA TRP A 45 2.00 -12.87 21.26
C TRP A 45 0.90 -13.76 20.62
N PHE A 46 0.25 -14.60 21.43
CA PHE A 46 -0.82 -15.53 21.04
C PHE A 46 -0.40 -16.82 20.29
N TYR A 47 0.87 -17.26 20.39
CA TYR A 47 1.40 -18.45 19.69
C TYR A 47 1.31 -18.37 18.16
N LEU A 48 1.28 -17.15 17.61
CA LEU A 48 1.28 -16.94 16.17
C LEU A 48 2.69 -16.58 15.71
N PRO A 49 3.13 -17.11 14.56
CA PRO A 49 4.40 -16.69 13.98
C PRO A 49 4.39 -15.18 13.67
N THR A 50 5.49 -14.50 13.97
CA THR A 50 5.70 -13.07 13.67
C THR A 50 5.41 -12.68 12.22
N TRP A 51 5.72 -13.56 11.26
CA TRP A 51 5.46 -13.34 9.83
C TRP A 51 3.98 -13.10 9.50
N LEU A 52 3.06 -13.66 10.29
CA LEU A 52 1.62 -13.47 10.08
C LEU A 52 1.18 -12.02 10.38
N PHE A 53 1.80 -11.38 11.38
CA PHE A 53 1.54 -9.97 11.69
C PHE A 53 2.09 -9.04 10.61
N TYR A 54 3.26 -9.36 10.04
CA TYR A 54 3.81 -8.63 8.90
C TYR A 54 2.91 -8.74 7.67
N LEU A 55 2.35 -9.93 7.40
CA LEU A 55 1.35 -10.11 6.34
C LEU A 55 0.07 -9.32 6.60
N LEU A 56 -0.48 -9.36 7.81
CA LEU A 56 -1.68 -8.59 8.16
C LEU A 56 -1.45 -7.08 7.99
N GLY A 57 -0.29 -6.57 8.40
CA GLY A 57 0.09 -5.18 8.18
C GLY A 57 0.15 -4.83 6.69
N LEU A 58 0.80 -5.69 5.89
CA LEU A 58 0.89 -5.50 4.44
C LEU A 58 -0.48 -5.56 3.76
N GLN A 59 -1.38 -6.44 4.24
CA GLN A 59 -2.76 -6.53 3.78
C GLN A 59 -3.53 -5.25 4.06
N LEU A 60 -3.39 -4.67 5.26
CA LEU A 60 -4.02 -3.40 5.61
C LEU A 60 -3.52 -2.26 4.72
N VAL A 61 -2.20 -2.18 4.47
CA VAL A 61 -1.62 -1.19 3.56
C VAL A 61 -2.18 -1.35 2.14
N LEU A 62 -2.30 -2.58 1.65
CA LEU A 62 -2.88 -2.87 0.34
C LEU A 62 -4.35 -2.47 0.25
N ILE A 63 -5.16 -2.78 1.28
CA ILE A 63 -6.58 -2.40 1.36
C ILE A 63 -6.72 -0.89 1.31
N VAL A 64 -5.94 -0.16 2.10
CA VAL A 64 -5.96 1.31 2.11
C VAL A 64 -5.56 1.87 0.75
N ALA A 65 -4.50 1.33 0.14
CA ALA A 65 -4.08 1.74 -1.20
C ALA A 65 -5.17 1.50 -2.25
N LEU A 66 -5.82 0.33 -2.24
CA LEU A 66 -6.94 0.01 -3.13
C LEU A 66 -8.16 0.89 -2.89
N LEU A 67 -8.46 1.21 -1.63
CA LEU A 67 -9.59 2.07 -1.27
C LEU A 67 -9.37 3.50 -1.79
N VAL A 68 -8.17 4.05 -1.58
CA VAL A 68 -7.83 5.39 -2.09
C VAL A 68 -7.79 5.40 -3.62
N PHE A 69 -7.23 4.36 -4.25
CA PHE A 69 -7.27 4.20 -5.71
C PHE A 69 -8.71 4.18 -6.22
N SER A 70 -9.57 3.34 -5.63
CA SER A 70 -10.99 3.24 -6.01
C SER A 70 -11.68 4.59 -5.88
N LEU A 71 -11.54 5.29 -4.75
CA LEU A 71 -12.14 6.63 -4.57
C LEU A 71 -11.61 7.65 -5.58
N THR A 72 -10.33 7.56 -5.96
CA THR A 72 -9.71 8.52 -6.90
C THR A 72 -10.19 8.29 -8.35
N PHE A 73 -10.33 7.03 -8.77
CA PHE A 73 -10.67 6.69 -10.16
C PHE A 73 -12.17 6.50 -10.39
N TRP A 74 -12.94 6.10 -9.38
CA TRP A 74 -14.38 5.89 -9.51
C TRP A 74 -15.14 7.19 -9.81
N GLU A 75 -14.75 8.30 -9.17
CA GLU A 75 -15.28 9.64 -9.46
C GLU A 75 -14.98 10.11 -10.89
N THR A 76 -13.84 9.68 -11.47
CA THR A 76 -13.48 10.08 -12.85
C THR A 76 -14.33 9.41 -13.93
N LEU A 77 -15.01 8.30 -13.61
CA LEU A 77 -15.83 7.53 -14.57
C LEU A 77 -17.31 7.93 -14.55
N SER A 78 -17.75 8.71 -13.54
CA SER A 78 -19.15 9.13 -13.36
C SER A 78 -19.51 10.47 -14.02
N LYS A 79 -18.65 11.01 -14.90
CA LYS A 79 -18.95 12.21 -15.70
C LYS A 79 -18.98 11.90 -17.18
#